data_AF-A0A8X7CN11-F1
#
_entry.id   AF-A0A8X7CN11-F1
#
_cell.length_a   1.000
_cell.length_b   1.000
_cell.length_c   1.000
_cell.angle_alpha   90.00
_cell.angle_beta   90.00
_cell.angle_gamma   90.00
#
_symmetry.space_group_name_H-M   'P 1'
#
loop_
_entity.id
_entity.type
_entity.pdbx_description
1 polymer ?
#
loop_
_entity_poly.entity_id
_entity_poly.type
_entity_poly.pdbx_seq_one_letter_code
_entity_poly.pdbx_strand_id
1 'polypeptide(L)'
;MKRMFNPNNGQISDNHKFKLPVPYVIYADLECILEKISSCEQDPKISSTESIAKHVPCGFAYVIVGPDGAMIKPPTVFRGKNAIDQFLTKLLDEEKSILDTFALCVKPMAFSMTDEENFKSFHTMLPCENPLNGDAVRDHDHLSGAYRGAAHNSCNLNFKLANYIPVVIHNLRNYDGHFLIQGIGKFKEKRIQCIPENSEKFISFTLSLTCFIDSFQFLNTSLEKLAQNLKPFQFHLCNKYFASNAQFITRKGCYPYEYFDSFLNFMKRSSLLNQLFSTV
;
A
#
# COMPACT_ATOMS: atom_id res chain seq x y z
N MET A 1 -2.93 -20.50 2.69
CA MET A 1 -4.09 -20.12 1.86
C MET A 1 -5.07 -21.29 1.86
N LYS A 2 -6.17 -21.23 2.61
CA LYS A 2 -7.15 -22.33 2.67
C LYS A 2 -7.99 -22.31 1.39
N ARG A 3 -8.04 -23.44 0.66
CA ARG A 3 -8.97 -23.65 -0.44
C ARG A 3 -10.39 -23.54 0.13
N MET A 4 -11.21 -22.63 -0.38
CA MET A 4 -12.61 -22.51 0.02
C MET A 4 -13.41 -23.59 -0.71
N PHE A 5 -13.98 -24.53 0.04
CA PHE A 5 -14.91 -25.53 -0.48
C PHE A 5 -16.28 -24.89 -0.69
N ASN A 6 -16.83 -24.99 -1.91
CA ASN A 6 -18.22 -24.64 -2.19
C ASN A 6 -19.08 -25.91 -2.05
N PRO A 7 -20.05 -25.98 -1.11
CA PRO A 7 -20.77 -27.23 -0.82
C PRO A 7 -21.78 -27.65 -1.90
N ASN A 8 -22.12 -26.78 -2.84
CA ASN A 8 -23.32 -26.98 -3.68
C ASN A 8 -23.06 -27.48 -5.10
N ASN A 9 -21.80 -27.59 -5.52
CA ASN A 9 -21.39 -28.26 -6.76
C ASN A 9 -19.95 -28.70 -6.54
N GLY A 10 -19.62 -29.98 -6.73
CA GLY A 10 -18.28 -30.56 -6.49
C GLY A 10 -17.15 -30.03 -7.40
N GLN A 11 -17.28 -28.83 -7.96
CA GLN A 11 -16.23 -28.11 -8.65
C GLN A 11 -15.62 -27.09 -7.68
N ILE A 12 -14.32 -27.27 -7.40
CA ILE A 12 -13.50 -26.23 -6.80
C ILE A 12 -13.55 -25.05 -7.76
N SER A 13 -14.20 -23.95 -7.36
CA SER A 13 -14.11 -22.72 -8.14
C SER A 13 -12.69 -22.18 -7.98
N ASP A 14 -11.83 -22.51 -8.93
CA ASP A 14 -10.42 -22.13 -8.96
C ASP A 14 -10.29 -20.62 -9.26
N ASN A 15 -10.52 -19.78 -8.24
CA ASN A 15 -10.34 -18.34 -8.34
C ASN A 15 -8.84 -18.00 -8.28
N HIS A 16 -8.30 -17.47 -9.38
CA HIS A 16 -6.88 -17.15 -9.53
C HIS A 16 -6.58 -15.63 -9.52
N LYS A 17 -7.59 -14.81 -9.27
CA LYS A 17 -7.55 -13.33 -9.39
C LYS A 17 -6.53 -12.62 -8.50
N PHE A 18 -6.03 -13.28 -7.45
CA PHE A 18 -5.08 -12.71 -6.49
C PHE A 18 -3.80 -13.55 -6.34
N LYS A 19 -3.51 -14.41 -7.33
CA LYS A 19 -2.28 -15.22 -7.32
C LYS A 19 -1.06 -14.47 -7.87
N LEU A 20 -1.26 -13.44 -8.70
CA LEU A 20 -0.18 -12.61 -9.20
C LEU A 20 0.17 -11.51 -8.19
N PRO A 21 1.46 -11.16 -8.04
CA PRO A 21 1.85 -10.01 -7.24
C PRO A 21 1.29 -8.72 -7.85
N VAL A 22 1.00 -7.75 -6.98
CA VAL A 22 0.61 -6.42 -7.44
C VAL A 22 1.85 -5.71 -7.98
N PRO A 23 1.80 -5.14 -9.20
CA PRO A 23 2.98 -4.54 -9.83
C PRO A 23 3.50 -3.30 -9.11
N TYR A 24 2.61 -2.54 -8.47
CA TYR A 24 2.93 -1.27 -7.85
C TYR A 24 2.40 -1.22 -6.43
N VAL A 25 3.23 -0.79 -5.48
CA VAL A 25 2.86 -0.63 -4.06
C VAL A 25 3.33 0.72 -3.57
N ILE A 26 2.47 1.43 -2.87
CA ILE A 26 2.80 2.67 -2.19
C ILE A 26 2.97 2.37 -0.71
N TYR A 27 4.11 2.73 -0.13
CA TYR A 27 4.31 2.72 1.33
C TYR A 27 4.29 4.16 1.82
N ALA A 28 3.54 4.43 2.87
CA ALA A 28 3.35 5.78 3.37
C ALA A 28 3.34 5.83 4.89
N ASP A 29 3.68 7.02 5.41
CA ASP A 29 3.60 7.38 6.81
C ASP A 29 3.13 8.84 6.94
N LEU A 30 2.40 9.15 8.01
CA LEU A 30 1.86 10.49 8.27
C LEU A 30 2.30 10.98 9.64
N GLU A 31 2.51 12.28 9.73
CA GLU A 31 2.92 12.94 10.95
C GLU A 31 1.90 13.97 11.41
N CYS A 32 1.74 14.11 12.72
CA CYS A 32 0.80 15.02 13.34
C CYS A 32 1.49 15.97 14.32
N ILE A 33 1.05 17.23 14.32
CA ILE A 33 1.27 18.13 15.46
C ILE A 33 0.23 17.85 16.54
N LEU A 34 0.56 18.22 17.77
CA LEU A 34 -0.28 18.07 18.95
C LEU A 34 -0.81 19.43 19.41
N GLU A 35 -1.87 19.92 18.77
CA GLU A 35 -2.47 21.22 19.10
C GLU A 35 -3.18 21.13 20.46
N LYS A 36 -2.81 21.99 21.40
CA LYS A 36 -3.43 22.03 22.73
C LYS A 36 -4.89 22.48 22.62
N ILE A 37 -5.78 21.77 23.29
CA ILE A 37 -7.20 22.15 23.35
C ILE A 37 -7.39 23.02 24.60
N SER A 38 -8.06 24.16 24.44
CA SER A 38 -8.56 24.92 25.58
C SER A 38 -9.95 24.40 25.92
N SER A 39 -10.07 23.58 26.96
CA SER A 39 -11.34 23.10 27.50
C SER A 39 -11.92 24.09 28.52
N CYS A 40 -13.25 24.07 28.68
CA CYS A 40 -13.94 24.69 29.81
C CYS A 40 -13.95 23.71 31.01
N GLU A 41 -14.27 24.20 32.22
CA GLU A 41 -14.41 23.34 33.40
C GLU A 41 -15.44 22.22 33.18
N GLN A 42 -15.14 21.02 33.69
CA GLN A 42 -16.00 19.84 33.52
C GLN A 42 -17.31 19.98 34.30
N ASP A 43 -18.40 19.47 33.72
CA ASP A 43 -19.61 19.11 34.47
C ASP A 43 -19.51 17.63 34.88
N PRO A 44 -19.35 17.31 36.19
CA PRO A 44 -19.24 15.94 36.68
C PRO A 44 -20.45 15.05 36.39
N LYS A 45 -21.60 15.64 36.00
CA LYS A 45 -22.82 14.91 35.64
C LYS A 45 -22.86 14.53 34.16
N ILE A 46 -22.04 15.16 33.31
CA ILE A 46 -22.16 15.08 31.85
C ILE A 46 -20.84 14.64 31.19
N SER A 47 -19.68 14.93 31.79
CA SER A 47 -18.37 14.58 31.23
C SER A 47 -17.45 13.92 32.26
N SER A 48 -16.75 12.87 31.84
CA SER A 48 -15.76 12.14 32.67
C SER A 48 -14.38 12.07 32.03
N THR A 49 -14.17 12.71 30.87
CA THR A 49 -12.92 12.64 30.09
C THR A 49 -12.54 14.03 29.60
N GLU A 50 -11.28 14.41 29.79
CA GLU A 50 -10.72 15.67 29.29
C GLU A 50 -9.82 15.40 28.08
N SER A 51 -10.13 16.02 26.95
CA SER A 51 -9.25 16.01 25.79
C SER A 51 -8.26 17.17 25.91
N ILE A 52 -7.00 16.85 26.21
CA ILE A 52 -5.96 17.84 26.49
C ILE A 52 -5.34 18.39 25.19
N ALA A 53 -5.29 17.57 24.16
CA ALA A 53 -4.70 17.94 22.88
C ALA A 53 -5.30 17.18 21.71
N LYS A 54 -5.24 17.80 20.53
CA LYS A 54 -5.75 17.31 19.27
C LYS A 54 -4.58 17.01 18.33
N HIS A 55 -4.57 15.80 17.79
CA HIS A 55 -3.66 15.43 16.71
C HIS A 55 -4.14 16.07 15.40
N VAL A 56 -3.28 16.86 14.76
CA VAL A 56 -3.56 17.51 13.48
C VAL A 56 -2.50 17.10 12.46
N PRO A 57 -2.88 16.40 11.37
CA PRO A 57 -1.94 16.01 10.33
C PRO A 57 -1.18 17.22 9.76
N CYS A 58 0.14 17.14 9.81
CA CYS A 58 1.05 18.21 9.44
C CYS A 58 2.09 17.81 8.39
N GLY A 59 2.22 16.52 8.10
CA GLY A 59 3.11 16.04 7.05
C GLY A 59 2.84 14.61 6.68
N PHE A 60 3.45 14.18 5.57
CA PHE A 60 3.47 12.80 5.14
C PHE A 60 4.73 12.53 4.34
N ALA A 61 5.09 11.25 4.26
CA ALA A 61 6.05 10.74 3.30
C ALA A 61 5.47 9.50 2.61
N TYR A 62 5.74 9.32 1.32
CA TYR A 62 5.47 8.05 0.65
C TYR A 62 6.51 7.70 -0.40
N VAL A 63 6.67 6.40 -0.63
CA VAL A 63 7.49 5.82 -1.69
C VAL A 63 6.66 4.90 -2.55
N ILE A 64 6.96 4.85 -3.84
CA ILE A 64 6.31 3.96 -4.80
C ILE A 64 7.32 2.92 -5.25
N VAL A 65 7.02 1.66 -4.98
CA VAL A 65 7.82 0.50 -5.36
C VAL A 65 7.20 -0.13 -6.61
N GLY A 66 8.02 -0.31 -7.64
CA GLY A 66 7.63 -0.91 -8.91
C GLY A 66 7.79 -2.43 -8.96
N PRO A 67 7.52 -3.04 -10.13
CA PRO A 67 7.51 -4.50 -10.30
C PRO A 67 8.86 -5.18 -10.07
N ASP A 68 9.95 -4.45 -10.26
CA ASP A 68 11.33 -4.89 -10.03
C ASP A 68 11.77 -4.77 -8.55
N GLY A 69 10.87 -4.31 -7.68
CA GLY A 69 11.16 -4.04 -6.28
C GLY A 69 11.97 -2.76 -6.06
N ALA A 70 12.21 -1.95 -7.08
CA ALA A 70 12.90 -0.67 -6.94
C ALA A 70 11.92 0.49 -6.74
N MET A 71 12.42 1.59 -6.15
CA MET A 71 11.69 2.85 -6.12
C MET A 71 11.63 3.43 -7.53
N ILE A 72 10.43 3.78 -7.99
CA ILE A 72 10.21 4.37 -9.32
C ILE A 72 10.76 5.80 -9.37
N LYS A 73 10.68 6.50 -8.23
CA LYS A 73 11.12 7.88 -8.06
C LYS A 73 11.52 8.15 -6.61
N PRO A 74 12.19 9.27 -6.31
CA PRO A 74 12.50 9.67 -4.95
C PRO A 74 11.24 9.74 -4.05
N PRO A 75 11.37 9.56 -2.72
CA PRO A 75 10.25 9.71 -1.79
C PRO A 75 9.58 11.06 -1.95
N THR A 76 8.26 11.05 -1.94
CA THR A 76 7.48 12.30 -1.92
C THR A 76 7.23 12.66 -0.48
N VAL A 77 7.66 13.86 -0.09
CA VAL A 77 7.51 14.38 1.27
C VAL A 77 6.73 15.68 1.23
N PHE A 78 5.78 15.83 2.14
CA PHE A 78 5.03 17.06 2.33
C PHE A 78 5.06 17.49 3.78
N ARG A 79 5.16 18.80 4.00
CA ARG A 79 5.12 19.42 5.32
C ARG A 79 4.30 20.70 5.25
N GLY A 80 3.24 20.79 6.04
CA GLY A 80 2.38 21.96 6.09
C GLY A 80 0.94 21.63 6.44
N LYS A 81 0.09 22.66 6.36
CA LYS A 81 -1.34 22.54 6.58
C LYS A 81 -1.99 21.69 5.48
N ASN A 82 -3.16 21.12 5.78
CA ASN A 82 -3.96 20.31 4.86
C ASN A 82 -3.20 19.06 4.36
N ALA A 83 -2.37 18.46 5.21
CA ALA A 83 -1.55 17.31 4.84
C ALA A 83 -2.38 16.15 4.25
N ILE A 84 -3.56 15.87 4.80
CA ILE A 84 -4.46 14.82 4.28
C ILE A 84 -4.96 15.13 2.88
N ASP A 85 -5.44 16.35 2.63
CA ASP A 85 -5.99 16.72 1.32
C ASP A 85 -4.89 16.66 0.25
N GLN A 86 -3.68 17.12 0.61
CA GLN A 86 -2.51 17.05 -0.26
C GLN A 86 -2.08 15.60 -0.50
N PHE A 87 -2.11 14.75 0.53
CA PHE A 87 -1.78 13.34 0.41
C PHE A 87 -2.73 12.62 -0.54
N LEU A 88 -4.04 12.75 -0.33
CA LEU A 88 -5.05 12.12 -1.17
C LEU A 88 -5.02 12.63 -2.61
N THR A 89 -4.80 13.94 -2.82
CA THR A 89 -4.63 14.52 -4.16
C THR A 89 -3.41 13.93 -4.85
N LYS A 90 -2.28 13.84 -4.15
CA LYS A 90 -1.05 13.24 -4.68
C LYS A 90 -1.25 11.76 -5.03
N LEU A 91 -1.94 10.99 -4.20
CA LEU A 91 -2.24 9.59 -4.51
C LEU A 91 -3.07 9.43 -5.79
N LEU A 92 -4.01 10.34 -6.06
CA LEU A 92 -4.78 10.32 -7.31
C LEU A 92 -3.91 10.67 -8.53
N ASP A 93 -2.95 11.58 -8.38
CA ASP A 93 -1.95 11.89 -9.42
C ASP A 93 -1.05 10.66 -9.68
N GLU A 94 -0.59 9.98 -8.63
CA GLU A 94 0.20 8.76 -8.75
C GLU A 94 -0.58 7.63 -9.39
N GLU A 95 -1.85 7.45 -9.01
CA GLU A 95 -2.74 6.45 -9.62
C GLU A 95 -2.79 6.65 -11.13
N LYS A 96 -3.01 7.88 -11.59
CA LYS A 96 -3.04 8.21 -13.01
C LYS A 96 -1.70 7.88 -13.70
N SER A 97 -0.59 8.33 -13.11
CA SER A 97 0.75 8.08 -13.65
C SER A 97 1.08 6.58 -13.75
N ILE A 98 0.71 5.81 -12.73
CA ILE A 98 0.91 4.35 -12.70
C ILE A 98 0.05 3.68 -13.77
N LEU A 99 -1.21 4.09 -13.95
CA LEU A 99 -2.08 3.54 -14.98
C LEU A 99 -1.58 3.84 -16.39
N ASP A 100 -1.13 5.06 -16.64
CA ASP A 100 -0.57 5.46 -17.94
C ASP A 100 0.70 4.63 -18.24
N THR A 101 1.57 4.44 -17.25
CA THR A 101 2.76 3.58 -17.36
C THR A 101 2.36 2.13 -17.62
N PHE A 102 1.39 1.60 -16.87
CA PHE A 102 0.93 0.23 -17.01
C PHE A 102 0.34 -0.04 -18.40
N ALA A 103 -0.47 0.88 -18.92
CA ALA A 103 -1.05 0.78 -20.26
C ALA A 103 0.02 0.75 -21.36
N LEU A 104 1.12 1.50 -21.19
CA LEU A 104 2.27 1.49 -22.11
C LEU A 104 3.13 0.23 -21.99
N CYS A 105 3.11 -0.44 -20.83
CA CYS A 105 3.96 -1.59 -20.53
C CYS A 105 3.32 -2.95 -20.81
N VAL A 106 2.06 -3.02 -21.28
CA VAL A 106 1.46 -4.30 -21.69
C VAL A 106 2.21 -4.82 -22.92
N LYS A 107 3.09 -5.79 -22.70
CA LYS A 107 3.91 -6.36 -23.78
C LYS A 107 3.15 -7.46 -24.50
N PRO A 108 3.23 -7.51 -25.85
CA PRO A 108 2.74 -8.66 -26.58
C PRO A 108 3.54 -9.90 -26.15
N MET A 109 2.89 -11.06 -26.23
CA MET A 109 3.54 -12.33 -25.89
C MET A 109 4.76 -12.56 -26.78
N ALA A 110 5.93 -12.69 -26.16
CA ALA A 110 7.13 -13.22 -26.77
C ALA A 110 7.01 -14.75 -26.78
N PHE A 111 6.95 -15.33 -27.98
CA PHE A 111 6.64 -16.75 -28.15
C PHE A 111 7.63 -17.40 -29.11
N SER A 112 8.51 -18.25 -28.56
CA SER A 112 9.57 -18.93 -29.30
C SER A 112 9.14 -20.31 -29.82
N MET A 113 9.98 -20.93 -30.66
CA MET A 113 9.73 -22.31 -31.11
C MET A 113 9.76 -23.31 -29.93
N THR A 114 10.63 -23.10 -28.96
CA THR A 114 10.66 -23.91 -27.72
C THR A 114 9.37 -23.74 -26.91
N ASP A 115 8.78 -22.54 -26.90
CA ASP A 115 7.48 -22.32 -26.23
C ASP A 115 6.33 -23.03 -26.95
N GLU A 116 6.36 -23.11 -28.29
CA GLU A 116 5.40 -23.89 -29.08
C GLU A 116 5.53 -25.39 -28.79
N GLU A 117 6.75 -25.92 -28.64
CA GLU A 117 6.99 -27.31 -28.23
C GLU A 117 6.50 -27.57 -26.80
N ASN A 118 6.75 -26.64 -25.88
CA ASN A 118 6.24 -26.70 -24.51
C ASN A 118 4.70 -26.68 -24.49
N PHE A 119 4.06 -25.79 -25.25
CA PHE A 119 2.60 -25.73 -25.34
C PHE A 119 1.99 -27.03 -25.88
N LYS A 120 2.63 -27.68 -26.85
CA LYS A 120 2.16 -28.95 -27.42
C LYS A 120 2.40 -30.17 -26.52
N SER A 121 3.48 -30.15 -25.73
CA SER A 121 3.88 -31.27 -24.87
C SER A 121 3.27 -31.23 -23.47
N PHE A 122 2.88 -30.06 -22.95
CA PHE A 122 2.38 -29.92 -21.58
C PHE A 122 1.01 -30.58 -21.36
N HIS A 123 0.89 -31.33 -20.25
CA HIS A 123 -0.35 -32.01 -19.84
C HIS A 123 -1.00 -31.37 -18.59
N THR A 124 -0.37 -30.35 -18.02
CA THR A 124 -0.77 -29.70 -16.76
C THR A 124 -0.75 -28.17 -16.89
N MET A 125 -1.86 -27.51 -16.55
CA MET A 125 -2.03 -26.06 -16.73
C MET A 125 -1.50 -25.23 -15.57
N LEU A 126 -0.93 -24.06 -15.86
CA LEU A 126 -0.76 -23.00 -14.86
C LEU A 126 -1.99 -22.07 -14.92
N PRO A 127 -2.52 -21.58 -13.80
CA PRO A 127 -2.10 -21.80 -12.41
C PRO A 127 -2.98 -22.83 -11.65
N CYS A 128 -3.82 -23.62 -12.32
CA CYS A 128 -4.76 -24.56 -11.68
C CYS A 128 -4.19 -25.97 -11.48
N GLU A 129 -3.13 -26.34 -12.20
CA GLU A 129 -2.46 -27.64 -12.17
C GLU A 129 -3.35 -28.83 -12.55
N ASN A 130 -4.46 -28.56 -13.25
CA ASN A 130 -5.41 -29.58 -13.71
C ASN A 130 -5.16 -29.97 -15.18
N PRO A 131 -5.59 -31.18 -15.60
CA PRO A 131 -5.51 -31.62 -17.00
C PRO A 131 -6.33 -30.75 -17.95
N LEU A 132 -5.88 -30.72 -19.19
CA LEU A 132 -6.32 -29.75 -20.18
C LEU A 132 -7.64 -30.04 -20.89
N ASN A 133 -7.85 -31.30 -21.25
CA ASN A 133 -9.06 -31.77 -21.95
C ASN A 133 -9.46 -30.94 -23.20
N GLY A 134 -8.49 -30.32 -23.89
CA GLY A 134 -8.70 -29.61 -25.16
C GLY A 134 -9.00 -28.10 -25.09
N ASP A 135 -9.12 -27.49 -23.90
CA ASP A 135 -9.36 -26.04 -23.72
C ASP A 135 -8.05 -25.27 -23.49
N ALA A 136 -7.05 -25.49 -24.35
CA ALA A 136 -5.71 -24.94 -24.15
C ALA A 136 -5.56 -23.53 -24.73
N VAL A 137 -5.32 -22.55 -23.86
CA VAL A 137 -4.89 -21.20 -24.27
C VAL A 137 -3.48 -20.91 -23.77
N ARG A 138 -2.81 -19.95 -24.40
CA ARG A 138 -1.45 -19.53 -24.06
C ARG A 138 -1.52 -18.39 -23.04
N ASP A 139 -1.09 -18.63 -21.80
CA ASP A 139 -0.95 -17.58 -20.79
C ASP A 139 0.43 -16.93 -20.92
N HIS A 140 0.48 -15.62 -20.70
CA HIS A 140 1.73 -14.88 -20.71
C HIS A 140 1.71 -13.78 -19.66
N ASP A 141 2.91 -13.35 -19.30
CA ASP A 141 3.09 -12.22 -18.42
C ASP A 141 2.92 -10.90 -19.15
N HIS A 142 1.95 -10.10 -18.74
CA HIS A 142 1.65 -8.82 -19.39
C HIS A 142 2.77 -7.78 -19.19
N LEU A 143 3.64 -7.93 -18.17
CA LEU A 143 4.76 -7.01 -17.90
C LEU A 143 6.02 -7.38 -18.69
N SER A 144 6.42 -8.66 -18.68
CA SER A 144 7.62 -9.13 -19.38
C SER A 144 7.35 -9.58 -20.82
N GLY A 145 6.11 -9.92 -21.16
CA GLY A 145 5.73 -10.59 -22.40
C GLY A 145 6.02 -12.09 -22.40
N ALA A 146 6.66 -12.63 -21.34
CA ALA A 146 7.12 -14.00 -21.31
C ALA A 146 5.94 -14.99 -21.25
N TYR A 147 5.98 -16.01 -22.10
CA TYR A 147 5.07 -17.14 -22.02
C TYR A 147 5.22 -17.85 -20.66
N ARG A 148 4.11 -18.05 -19.94
CA ARG A 148 4.13 -18.71 -18.63
C ARG A 148 3.77 -20.18 -18.71
N GLY A 149 3.02 -20.56 -19.75
CA GLY A 149 2.52 -21.92 -19.92
C GLY A 149 1.14 -21.93 -20.54
N ALA A 150 0.65 -23.15 -20.72
CA ALA A 150 -0.71 -23.36 -21.13
C ALA A 150 -1.63 -23.10 -19.90
N ALA A 151 -2.77 -22.42 -20.09
CA ALA A 151 -3.86 -22.30 -19.12
C ALA A 151 -5.23 -22.69 -19.74
N HIS A 152 -6.20 -23.14 -18.92
CA HIS A 152 -7.61 -23.18 -19.38
C HIS A 152 -8.07 -21.77 -19.71
N ASN A 153 -9.02 -21.61 -20.64
CA ASN A 153 -9.50 -20.27 -20.99
C ASN A 153 -10.06 -19.53 -19.77
N SER A 154 -10.84 -20.23 -18.93
CA SER A 154 -11.39 -19.69 -17.67
C SER A 154 -10.31 -19.33 -16.65
N CYS A 155 -9.26 -20.14 -16.54
CA CYS A 155 -8.14 -19.91 -15.63
C CYS A 155 -7.32 -18.70 -16.07
N ASN A 156 -7.01 -18.61 -17.37
CA ASN A 156 -6.31 -17.49 -18.00
C ASN A 156 -7.04 -16.15 -17.77
N LEU A 157 -8.34 -16.10 -18.03
CA LEU A 157 -9.16 -14.90 -17.80
C LEU A 157 -9.21 -14.46 -16.34
N ASN A 158 -9.10 -15.41 -15.40
CA ASN A 158 -9.05 -15.14 -13.97
C ASN A 158 -7.63 -14.82 -13.47
N PHE A 159 -6.58 -15.27 -14.13
CA PHE A 159 -5.18 -15.07 -13.74
C PHE A 159 -4.62 -13.75 -14.26
N LYS A 160 -5.23 -12.65 -13.81
CA LYS A 160 -4.89 -11.30 -14.23
C LYS A 160 -4.19 -10.52 -13.13
N LEU A 161 -3.42 -9.52 -13.56
CA LEU A 161 -2.81 -8.56 -12.65
C LEU A 161 -3.90 -7.81 -11.89
N ALA A 162 -3.61 -7.51 -10.62
CA ALA A 162 -4.53 -6.77 -9.77
C ALA A 162 -4.80 -5.38 -10.35
N ASN A 163 -6.06 -4.96 -10.31
CA ASN A 163 -6.53 -3.68 -10.85
C ASN A 163 -6.66 -2.60 -9.76
N TYR A 164 -5.82 -2.66 -8.73
CA TYR A 164 -5.78 -1.71 -7.62
C TYR A 164 -4.34 -1.47 -7.19
N ILE A 165 -4.10 -0.33 -6.54
CA ILE A 165 -2.78 0.08 -6.03
C ILE A 165 -2.84 0.07 -4.50
N PRO A 166 -2.18 -0.88 -3.81
CA PRO A 166 -2.13 -0.88 -2.36
C PRO A 166 -1.34 0.32 -1.84
N VAL A 167 -1.93 1.03 -0.88
CA VAL A 167 -1.31 2.05 -0.05
C VAL A 167 -1.15 1.46 1.36
N VAL A 168 0.08 1.09 1.68
CA VAL A 168 0.43 0.38 2.91
C VAL A 168 0.90 1.39 3.95
N ILE A 169 0.17 1.47 5.06
CA ILE A 169 0.50 2.31 6.22
C ILE A 169 0.51 1.39 7.45
N HIS A 170 1.51 1.52 8.31
CA HIS A 170 1.62 0.66 9.49
C HIS A 170 0.76 1.18 10.63
N ASN A 171 -0.05 0.30 11.23
CA ASN A 171 -1.02 0.66 12.28
C ASN A 171 -2.10 1.66 11.80
N LEU A 172 -2.41 1.63 10.50
CA LEU A 172 -3.39 2.50 9.86
C LEU A 172 -4.74 2.52 10.60
N ARG A 173 -5.25 1.34 10.98
CA ARG A 173 -6.61 1.20 11.53
C ARG A 173 -6.79 1.97 12.84
N ASN A 174 -5.75 2.08 13.66
CA ASN A 174 -5.84 2.64 15.01
C ASN A 174 -5.39 4.12 15.08
N TYR A 175 -4.86 4.69 13.99
CA TYR A 175 -4.32 6.05 14.01
C TYR A 175 -4.65 6.81 12.71
N ASP A 176 -3.86 6.65 11.66
CA ASP A 176 -3.95 7.47 10.45
C ASP A 176 -5.27 7.31 9.68
N GLY A 177 -5.88 6.13 9.77
CA GLY A 177 -7.11 5.78 9.07
C GLY A 177 -8.25 6.75 9.40
N HIS A 178 -8.31 7.25 10.63
CA HIS A 178 -9.33 8.22 11.05
C HIS A 178 -9.23 9.52 10.25
N PHE A 179 -8.01 10.05 10.07
CA PHE A 179 -7.80 11.27 9.29
C PHE A 179 -8.06 11.06 7.81
N LEU A 180 -7.61 9.92 7.26
CA LEU A 180 -7.75 9.60 5.85
C LEU A 180 -9.22 9.42 5.45
N ILE A 181 -10.01 8.72 6.26
CA ILE A 181 -11.45 8.51 5.98
C ILE A 181 -12.21 9.82 6.02
N GLN A 182 -11.91 10.70 6.97
CA GLN A 182 -12.48 12.05 7.00
C GLN A 182 -12.10 12.86 5.76
N GLY A 183 -10.85 12.76 5.31
CA GLY A 183 -10.36 13.42 4.09
C GLY A 183 -11.02 12.88 2.81
N ILE A 184 -11.17 11.56 2.70
CA ILE A 184 -11.77 10.89 1.53
C ILE A 184 -13.20 11.38 1.28
N GLY A 185 -13.96 11.72 2.32
CA GLY A 185 -15.31 12.27 2.19
C GLY A 185 -15.41 13.58 1.38
N LYS A 186 -14.27 14.25 1.12
CA LYS A 186 -14.19 15.44 0.25
C LYS A 186 -14.14 15.09 -1.25
N PHE A 187 -13.73 13.87 -1.62
CA PHE A 187 -13.56 13.40 -3.00
C PHE A 187 -14.76 12.57 -3.46
N LYS A 188 -15.96 13.14 -3.37
CA LYS A 188 -17.24 12.43 -3.59
C LYS A 188 -17.44 11.95 -5.04
N GLU A 189 -16.72 12.55 -5.97
CA GLU A 189 -16.71 12.18 -7.39
C GLU A 189 -15.89 10.92 -7.67
N LYS A 190 -15.08 10.47 -6.71
CA LYS A 190 -14.30 9.23 -6.81
C LYS A 190 -15.05 8.05 -6.22
N ARG A 191 -14.79 6.86 -6.77
CA ARG A 191 -15.33 5.62 -6.22
C ARG A 191 -14.71 5.36 -4.85
N ILE A 192 -15.55 5.28 -3.83
CA ILE A 192 -15.12 4.95 -2.47
C ILE A 192 -15.75 3.62 -2.08
N GLN A 193 -14.93 2.69 -1.59
CA GLN A 193 -15.40 1.45 -0.98
C GLN A 193 -14.79 1.33 0.41
N CYS A 194 -15.51 0.70 1.33
CA CYS A 194 -15.04 0.53 2.69
C CYS A 194 -15.57 -0.78 3.27
N ILE A 195 -14.70 -1.48 3.99
CA ILE A 195 -15.05 -2.64 4.80
C ILE A 195 -14.87 -2.23 6.27
N PRO A 196 -15.94 -1.76 6.94
CA PRO A 196 -15.87 -1.42 8.35
C PRO A 196 -15.75 -2.68 9.21
N GLU A 197 -14.99 -2.59 10.29
CA GLU A 197 -15.02 -3.56 11.40
C GLU A 197 -16.08 -3.16 12.42
N ASN A 198 -16.13 -1.86 12.74
CA ASN A 198 -17.15 -1.23 13.55
C ASN A 198 -17.30 0.25 13.13
N SER A 199 -17.99 1.08 13.93
CA SER A 199 -18.21 2.50 13.61
C SER A 199 -16.95 3.36 13.64
N GLU A 200 -15.88 2.90 14.29
CA GLU A 200 -14.63 3.65 14.47
C GLU A 200 -13.48 3.04 13.67
N LYS A 201 -13.47 1.71 13.51
CA LYS A 201 -12.38 0.94 12.94
C LYS A 201 -12.77 0.35 11.59
N PHE A 202 -11.83 0.43 10.66
CA PHE A 202 -12.02 0.00 9.28
C PHE A 202 -10.96 -1.04 8.92
N ILE A 203 -11.39 -2.15 8.31
CA ILE A 203 -10.50 -3.23 7.88
C ILE A 203 -9.70 -2.78 6.65
N SER A 204 -10.40 -2.19 5.69
CA SER A 204 -9.81 -1.58 4.49
C SER A 204 -10.77 -0.53 3.94
N PHE A 205 -10.23 0.42 3.20
CA PHE A 205 -11.00 1.39 2.44
C PHE A 205 -10.26 1.74 1.15
N THR A 206 -11.01 2.21 0.16
CA THR A 206 -10.48 2.53 -1.17
C THR A 206 -10.88 3.94 -1.57
N LEU A 207 -9.97 4.61 -2.28
CA LEU A 207 -10.23 5.84 -3.00
C LEU A 207 -9.83 5.60 -4.45
N SER A 208 -10.81 5.60 -5.36
CA SER A 208 -10.61 5.21 -6.75
C SER A 208 -10.01 3.79 -6.87
N LEU A 209 -8.78 3.65 -7.39
CA LEU A 209 -8.06 2.37 -7.47
C LEU A 209 -7.06 2.18 -6.33
N THR A 210 -6.81 3.20 -5.52
CA THR A 210 -5.96 3.07 -4.33
C THR A 210 -6.69 2.33 -3.21
N CYS A 211 -6.05 1.31 -2.65
CA CYS A 211 -6.59 0.48 -1.58
C CYS A 211 -5.71 0.61 -0.34
N PHE A 212 -6.24 1.17 0.75
CA PHE A 212 -5.49 1.40 1.97
C PHE A 212 -5.47 0.13 2.82
N ILE A 213 -4.26 -0.29 3.20
CA ILE A 213 -4.00 -1.54 3.92
C ILE A 213 -3.17 -1.24 5.17
N ASP A 214 -3.62 -1.80 6.28
CA ASP A 214 -2.89 -1.77 7.55
C ASP A 214 -1.87 -2.91 7.61
N SER A 215 -0.57 -2.57 7.60
CA SER A 215 0.47 -3.60 7.69
C SER A 215 0.58 -4.27 9.07
N PHE A 216 0.06 -3.64 10.12
CA PHE A 216 0.07 -4.20 11.46
C PHE A 216 -0.79 -5.47 11.56
N GLN A 217 -1.77 -5.65 10.66
CA GLN A 217 -2.65 -6.83 10.64
C GLN A 217 -1.93 -8.12 10.24
N PHE A 218 -0.82 -8.00 9.50
CA PHE A 218 0.01 -9.15 9.10
C PHE A 218 1.43 -9.11 9.71
N LEU A 219 1.89 -7.95 10.17
CA LEU A 219 3.11 -7.76 10.94
C LEU A 219 2.75 -7.16 12.31
N ASN A 220 2.29 -8.01 13.23
CA ASN A 220 1.65 -7.66 14.50
C ASN A 220 2.63 -7.15 15.59
N THR A 221 3.57 -6.30 15.23
CA THR A 221 4.56 -5.72 16.12
C THR A 221 5.03 -4.37 15.58
N SER A 222 5.67 -3.55 16.40
CA SER A 222 6.10 -2.21 15.98
C SER A 222 7.14 -2.27 14.85
N LEU A 223 7.15 -1.23 14.00
CA LEU A 223 8.21 -1.03 13.00
C LEU A 223 9.62 -1.13 13.59
N GLU A 224 9.83 -0.65 14.82
CA GLU A 224 11.09 -0.77 15.54
C GLU A 224 11.52 -2.24 15.71
N LYS A 225 10.61 -3.11 16.18
CA LYS A 225 10.90 -4.54 16.34
C LYS A 225 11.09 -5.23 15.00
N LEU A 226 10.33 -4.84 13.98
CA LEU A 226 10.50 -5.35 12.62
C LEU A 226 11.87 -5.00 12.05
N ALA A 227 12.31 -3.75 12.21
CA ALA A 227 13.61 -3.28 11.76
C ALA A 227 14.75 -4.01 12.51
N GLN A 228 14.63 -4.22 13.82
CA GLN A 228 15.62 -4.95 14.61
C GLN A 228 15.80 -6.42 14.17
N ASN A 229 14.76 -7.03 13.59
CA ASN A 229 14.82 -8.39 13.07
C ASN A 229 15.50 -8.51 11.69
N LEU A 230 15.82 -7.39 11.05
CA LEU A 230 16.45 -7.35 9.73
C LEU A 230 17.96 -7.07 9.85
N LYS A 231 18.74 -7.73 9.00
CA LYS A 231 20.17 -7.45 8.82
C LYS A 231 20.34 -6.20 7.96
N PRO A 232 21.43 -5.42 8.14
CA PRO A 232 21.65 -4.17 7.39
C PRO A 232 21.50 -4.30 5.87
N PHE A 233 21.97 -5.39 5.26
CA PHE A 233 21.86 -5.59 3.80
C PHE A 233 20.43 -5.79 3.29
N GLN A 234 19.48 -6.18 4.16
CA GLN A 234 18.08 -6.42 3.81
C GLN A 234 17.27 -5.13 3.65
N PHE A 235 17.81 -3.99 4.10
CA PHE A 235 17.21 -2.67 3.91
C PHE A 235 17.50 -2.14 2.49
N HIS A 236 17.19 -2.91 1.46
CA HIS A 236 17.60 -2.64 0.07
C HIS A 236 17.23 -1.23 -0.41
N LEU A 237 16.00 -0.78 -0.14
CA LEU A 237 15.52 0.55 -0.52
C LEU A 237 16.26 1.64 0.25
N CYS A 238 16.36 1.50 1.58
CA CYS A 238 17.02 2.49 2.41
C CYS A 238 18.52 2.59 2.09
N ASN A 239 19.20 1.46 1.89
CA ASN A 239 20.61 1.44 1.53
C ASN A 239 20.87 2.09 0.16
N LYS A 240 19.96 1.88 -0.80
CA LYS A 240 20.09 2.47 -2.13
C LYS A 240 19.89 3.98 -2.10
N TYR A 241 18.90 4.46 -1.36
CA TYR A 241 18.53 5.89 -1.35
C TYR A 241 19.33 6.71 -0.33
N PHE A 242 19.64 6.14 0.83
CA PHE A 242 20.27 6.82 1.96
C PHE A 242 21.69 6.33 2.26
N ALA A 243 22.40 5.82 1.27
CA ALA A 243 23.70 5.15 1.37
C ALA A 243 24.58 5.55 2.58
N SER A 244 24.91 6.84 2.73
CA SER A 244 25.76 7.36 3.81
C SER A 244 25.11 7.44 5.21
N ASN A 245 23.78 7.44 5.28
CA ASN A 245 22.99 7.59 6.49
C ASN A 245 22.16 6.33 6.84
N ALA A 246 22.34 5.22 6.13
CA ALA A 246 21.55 4.00 6.29
C ALA A 246 21.52 3.49 7.74
N GLN A 247 22.61 3.66 8.50
CA GLN A 247 22.71 3.29 9.91
C GLN A 247 21.74 4.05 10.85
N PHE A 248 21.28 5.23 10.45
CA PHE A 248 20.33 6.03 11.22
C PHE A 248 18.87 5.66 10.92
N ILE A 249 18.62 5.09 9.74
CA ILE A 249 17.28 4.78 9.22
C ILE A 249 16.77 3.45 9.73
N THR A 250 17.66 2.59 10.20
CA THR A 250 17.30 1.31 10.84
C THR A 250 16.89 1.48 12.31
N ARG A 251 16.87 2.71 12.83
CA ARG A 251 16.55 3.03 14.22
C ARG A 251 15.30 3.89 14.30
N LYS A 252 14.58 3.74 15.41
CA LYS A 252 13.43 4.59 15.70
C LYS A 252 13.89 6.03 15.92
N GLY A 253 13.34 6.96 15.14
CA GLY A 253 13.52 8.39 15.34
C GLY A 253 12.76 8.92 16.55
N CYS A 254 13.22 10.02 17.13
CA CYS A 254 12.49 10.76 18.17
C CYS A 254 11.69 11.89 17.53
N TYR A 255 10.37 11.82 17.58
CA TYR A 255 9.48 12.92 17.21
C TYR A 255 9.01 13.68 18.47
N PRO A 256 9.46 14.91 18.72
CA PRO A 256 9.15 15.66 19.94
C PRO A 256 7.73 16.26 19.89
N TYR A 257 6.72 15.44 20.17
CA TYR A 257 5.31 15.84 20.13
C TYR A 257 4.98 17.06 21.00
N GLU A 258 5.57 17.17 22.19
CA GLU A 258 5.35 18.33 23.08
C GLU A 258 5.84 19.66 22.49
N TYR A 259 6.86 19.61 21.64
CA TYR A 259 7.40 20.79 20.96
C TYR A 259 6.61 21.13 19.69
N PHE A 260 6.17 20.12 18.95
CA PHE A 260 5.35 20.29 17.74
C PHE A 260 3.88 20.44 18.10
N ASP A 261 3.56 21.52 18.81
CA ASP A 261 2.21 21.88 19.25
C ASP A 261 1.49 22.87 18.33
N SER A 262 2.18 23.36 17.29
CA SER A 262 1.67 24.35 16.35
C SER A 262 2.40 24.28 15.02
N PHE A 263 1.72 24.69 13.93
CA PHE A 263 2.35 24.81 12.61
C PHE A 263 3.55 25.76 12.61
N LEU A 264 3.53 26.80 13.45
CA LEU A 264 4.66 27.72 13.57
C LEU A 264 5.91 26.97 14.06
N ASN A 265 5.80 26.18 15.13
CA ASN A 265 6.91 25.40 15.66
C ASN A 265 7.34 24.28 14.72
N PHE A 266 6.39 23.63 14.06
CA PHE A 266 6.66 22.62 13.04
C PHE A 266 7.49 23.17 11.87
N MET A 267 7.17 24.38 11.39
CA MET A 267 7.85 24.98 10.24
C MET A 267 9.22 25.59 10.57
N LYS A 268 9.46 26.03 11.83
CA LYS A 268 10.73 26.67 12.25
C LYS A 268 11.98 25.82 12.02
N ARG A 269 11.88 24.49 12.05
CA ARG A 269 13.04 23.57 12.00
C ARG A 269 13.24 22.90 10.64
N SER A 270 13.13 23.68 9.57
CA SER A 270 13.27 23.23 8.17
C SER A 270 14.64 22.58 7.86
N SER A 271 15.75 23.07 8.44
CA SER A 271 17.10 22.62 8.06
C SER A 271 17.54 21.26 8.64
N LEU A 272 17.02 20.84 9.80
CA LEU A 272 17.39 19.57 10.46
C LEU A 272 16.38 18.44 10.20
N LEU A 273 15.10 18.76 9.96
CA LEU A 273 14.06 17.77 9.68
C LEU A 273 13.99 17.32 8.22
N ASN A 274 14.62 18.05 7.29
CA ASN A 274 14.80 17.55 5.92
C ASN A 274 15.62 16.24 5.89
N GLN A 275 16.38 15.94 6.94
CA GLN A 275 17.03 14.65 7.15
C GLN A 275 16.17 13.64 7.94
N LEU A 276 15.16 14.09 8.71
CA LEU A 276 14.34 13.21 9.56
C LEU A 276 13.08 12.68 8.84
N PHE A 277 12.45 13.48 7.97
CA PHE A 277 11.42 12.98 7.04
C PHE A 277 12.04 12.18 5.88
N SER A 278 13.37 12.17 5.81
CA SER A 278 14.16 11.27 5.00
C SER A 278 14.68 10.08 5.86
N THR A 279 14.13 9.86 7.05
CA THR A 279 14.48 8.70 7.92
C THR A 279 13.25 7.93 8.40
N VAL A 280 12.06 8.24 7.88
CA VAL A 280 10.84 7.44 8.08
C VAL A 280 10.67 6.48 6.91
#